data_AF-A0A4Y2KK28-F1
#
_entry.id   AF-A0A4Y2KK28-F1
#
_cell.length_a   1.000
_cell.length_b   1.000
_cell.length_c   1.000
_cell.angle_alpha   90.00
_cell.angle_beta   90.00
_cell.angle_gamma   90.00
#
_symmetry.space_group_name_H-M   'P 1'
#
loop_
_entity.id
_entity.type
_entity.pdbx_description
1 polymer ?
#
loop_
_entity_poly.entity_id
_entity_poly.type
_entity_poly.pdbx_seq_one_letter_code
_entity_poly.pdbx_strand_id
1 'polypeptide(L)'
;MGKLSTFDVNDTMSPSESEIYQINNLNLTKIHKMRRDELLKSDFKHDHLNDKDKKDMQELLLKNIKVFSKSYKTLGETSAVTPELSLLNHFPLQTKPYSIPLIAKKYAQKEINNLLEAGSLNHLLPVIVFL
;
A
#
# COMPACT_ATOMS: atom_id res chain seq x y z
N MET A 1 3.92 33.29 25.52
CA MET A 1 3.40 33.52 24.15
C MET A 1 4.49 33.09 23.17
N GLY A 2 4.31 31.96 22.47
CA GLY A 2 5.30 31.44 21.53
C GLY A 2 5.25 32.19 20.20
N LYS A 3 6.40 32.58 19.66
CA LYS A 3 6.51 33.19 18.33
C LYS A 3 6.01 32.20 17.26
N LEU A 4 5.03 32.62 16.46
CA LEU A 4 4.69 31.93 15.22
C LEU A 4 5.83 32.16 14.20
N SER A 5 6.43 31.05 13.75
CA SER A 5 7.33 31.05 12.60
C SER A 5 6.46 31.19 11.35
N THR A 6 6.71 32.21 10.54
CA THR A 6 6.05 32.40 9.24
C THR A 6 6.67 31.44 8.23
N PHE A 7 5.82 30.69 7.54
CA PHE A 7 6.18 29.71 6.53
C PHE A 7 6.57 30.43 5.22
N ASP A 8 7.70 30.07 4.61
CA ASP A 8 8.12 30.56 3.30
C ASP A 8 7.64 29.59 2.22
N VAL A 9 7.07 30.12 1.14
CA VAL A 9 6.59 29.34 -0.01
C VAL A 9 7.73 28.53 -0.64
N ASN A 10 8.97 28.97 -0.48
CA ASN A 10 10.16 28.26 -0.95
C ASN A 10 10.48 26.98 -0.14
N ASP A 11 9.89 26.79 1.05
CA ASP A 11 9.97 25.53 1.80
C ASP A 11 9.06 24.44 1.21
N THR A 12 8.15 24.81 0.29
CA THR A 12 7.40 23.83 -0.50
C THR A 12 8.25 23.40 -1.70
N MET A 13 8.83 22.20 -1.63
CA MET A 13 9.28 21.53 -2.85
C MET A 13 8.04 21.29 -3.71
N SER A 14 7.88 22.08 -4.78
CA SER A 14 6.93 21.73 -5.83
C SER A 14 7.37 20.38 -6.39
N PRO A 15 6.53 19.34 -6.36
CA PRO A 15 6.91 18.05 -6.92
C PRO A 15 7.26 18.29 -8.38
N SER A 16 8.51 18.01 -8.75
CA SER A 16 8.88 18.04 -10.16
C SER A 16 8.02 17.01 -10.89
N GLU A 17 7.53 17.31 -12.09
CA GLU A 17 6.73 16.36 -12.88
C GLU A 17 7.46 15.01 -13.07
N SER A 18 8.79 15.01 -12.92
CA SER A 18 9.68 13.84 -12.93
C SER A 18 9.73 12.98 -11.66
N GLU A 19 9.25 13.47 -10.52
CA GLU A 19 9.27 12.76 -9.21
C GLU A 19 7.97 12.03 -8.88
N ILE A 20 7.01 12.00 -9.81
CA ILE A 20 6.01 10.93 -9.82
C ILE A 20 6.76 9.67 -10.26
N TYR A 21 7.59 9.15 -9.35
CA TYR A 21 8.20 7.85 -9.48
C TYR A 21 7.09 6.90 -9.90
N GLN A 22 7.32 6.28 -11.06
CA GLN A 22 6.41 5.36 -11.68
C GLN A 22 5.86 4.46 -10.59
N ILE A 23 4.54 4.57 -10.32
CA ILE A 23 3.79 3.51 -9.65
C ILE A 23 4.29 2.24 -10.33
N ASN A 24 4.67 1.22 -9.55
CA ASN A 24 5.17 -0.03 -10.11
C ASN A 24 4.08 -0.57 -11.06
N ASN A 25 4.16 -0.22 -12.34
CA ASN A 25 3.22 -0.60 -13.38
C ASN A 25 3.51 -2.05 -13.74
N LEU A 26 3.38 -2.94 -12.77
CA LEU A 26 3.46 -4.36 -12.98
C LEU A 26 2.29 -4.73 -13.87
N ASN A 27 2.60 -5.19 -15.08
CA ASN A 27 1.60 -5.67 -16.02
C ASN A 27 0.69 -6.71 -15.31
N LEU A 28 -0.62 -6.57 -15.49
CA LEU A 28 -1.64 -7.45 -14.91
C LEU A 28 -1.33 -8.95 -15.10
N THR A 29 -0.74 -9.32 -16.24
CA THR A 29 -0.30 -10.70 -16.52
C THR A 29 0.81 -11.18 -15.58
N LYS A 30 1.76 -10.31 -15.23
CA LYS A 30 2.84 -10.58 -14.28
C LYS A 30 2.28 -10.72 -12.87
N ILE A 31 1.34 -9.86 -12.49
CA ILE A 31 0.63 -9.96 -11.20
C ILE A 31 -0.12 -11.29 -11.10
N HIS A 32 -0.84 -11.69 -12.16
CA HIS A 32 -1.53 -12.99 -12.18
C HIS A 32 -0.55 -14.17 -12.04
N LYS A 33 0.63 -14.09 -12.65
CA LYS A 33 1.66 -15.12 -12.49
C LYS A 33 2.16 -15.15 -11.04
N MET A 34 2.53 -14.01 -10.48
CA MET A 34 3.00 -13.90 -9.10
C MET A 34 1.95 -14.41 -8.09
N ARG A 35 0.66 -14.10 -8.28
CA ARG A 35 -0.43 -14.64 -7.44
C ARG A 35 -0.49 -16.17 -7.49
N ARG A 36 -0.29 -16.78 -8.66
CA ARG A 36 -0.23 -18.25 -8.79
C ARG A 36 0.99 -18.86 -8.10
N ASP A 37 2.12 -18.17 -8.15
CA ASP A 37 3.37 -18.64 -7.55
C ASP A 37 3.34 -18.49 -6.02
N GLU A 38 2.67 -17.46 -5.49
CA GLU A 38 2.58 -17.17 -4.05
C GLU A 38 1.50 -17.96 -3.30
N LEU A 39 0.36 -18.23 -3.94
CA LEU A 39 -0.80 -18.92 -3.34
C LEU A 39 -0.68 -20.43 -3.50
N LEU A 40 -0.45 -21.12 -2.38
CA LEU A 40 -0.37 -22.56 -2.32
C LEU A 40 -1.72 -23.16 -1.88
N LYS A 41 -1.99 -24.40 -2.28
CA LYS A 41 -3.20 -25.12 -1.86
C LYS A 41 -3.33 -25.25 -0.33
N SER A 42 -2.20 -25.27 0.37
CA SER A 42 -2.10 -25.34 1.83
C SER A 42 -2.47 -24.03 2.54
N ASP A 43 -2.49 -22.90 1.83
CA ASP A 43 -2.91 -21.62 2.42
C ASP A 43 -4.41 -21.63 2.74
N PHE A 44 -5.18 -22.50 2.08
CA PHE A 44 -6.60 -22.67 2.31
C PHE A 44 -6.86 -23.79 3.33
N LYS A 45 -7.39 -23.43 4.49
CA LYS A 45 -7.72 -24.37 5.57
C LYS A 45 -9.08 -25.01 5.29
N HIS A 46 -9.07 -26.26 4.83
CA HIS A 46 -10.28 -27.04 4.48
C HIS A 46 -10.46 -28.28 5.36
N ASP A 47 -9.86 -28.32 6.54
CA ASP A 47 -9.86 -29.52 7.40
C ASP A 47 -11.24 -29.81 8.04
N HIS A 48 -12.17 -28.87 7.90
CA HIS A 48 -13.56 -29.00 8.34
C HIS A 48 -14.50 -29.51 7.24
N LEU A 49 -14.00 -29.72 6.01
CA LEU A 49 -14.81 -30.17 4.87
C LEU A 49 -14.60 -31.67 4.61
N ASN A 50 -15.62 -32.31 4.03
CA ASN A 50 -15.50 -33.67 3.52
C ASN A 50 -14.55 -33.71 2.32
N ASP A 51 -13.96 -34.87 2.03
CA ASP A 51 -12.95 -35.01 0.95
C ASP A 51 -13.47 -34.57 -0.43
N LYS A 52 -14.74 -34.83 -0.73
CA LYS A 52 -15.40 -34.38 -1.97
C LYS A 52 -15.48 -32.86 -2.03
N ASP A 53 -16.06 -32.25 -0.99
CA ASP A 53 -16.26 -30.80 -0.91
C ASP A 53 -14.93 -30.05 -0.88
N LYS A 54 -13.92 -30.62 -0.20
CA LYS A 54 -12.55 -30.10 -0.15
C LYS A 54 -11.92 -30.03 -1.54
N LYS A 55 -12.11 -31.05 -2.37
CA LYS A 55 -11.60 -31.08 -3.74
C LYS A 55 -12.30 -30.04 -4.62
N ASP A 56 -13.62 -29.99 -4.56
CA ASP A 56 -14.44 -29.07 -5.35
C ASP A 56 -14.11 -27.60 -4.99
N MET A 57 -13.95 -27.30 -3.70
CA MET A 57 -13.54 -25.97 -3.24
C MET A 57 -12.12 -25.60 -3.67
N GLN A 58 -11.17 -26.52 -3.61
CA GLN A 58 -9.81 -26.27 -4.10
C GLN A 58 -9.78 -25.95 -5.59
N GLU A 59 -10.55 -26.68 -6.40
CA GLU A 59 -10.63 -26.41 -7.84
C GLU A 59 -11.23 -25.03 -8.13
N LEU A 60 -12.29 -24.66 -7.41
CA LEU A 60 -12.94 -23.35 -7.54
C LEU A 60 -12.02 -22.18 -7.14
N LEU A 61 -11.27 -22.33 -6.05
CA LEU A 61 -10.33 -21.30 -5.58
C LEU A 61 -9.14 -21.14 -6.54
N LEU A 62 -8.58 -22.23 -7.05
CA LEU A 62 -7.48 -22.19 -8.03
C LEU A 62 -7.91 -21.63 -9.37
N LYS A 63 -9.14 -21.92 -9.81
CA LYS A 63 -9.74 -21.32 -11.01
C LYS A 63 -9.84 -19.80 -10.89
N ASN A 64 -10.14 -19.30 -9.68
CA ASN A 64 -10.32 -17.88 -9.39
C ASN A 64 -9.11 -17.22 -8.72
N ILE A 65 -7.91 -17.81 -8.80
CA ILE A 65 -6.70 -17.32 -8.12
C ILE A 65 -6.35 -15.84 -8.39
N LYS A 66 -6.86 -15.29 -9.50
CA LYS A 66 -6.71 -13.88 -9.86
C LYS A 66 -7.34 -12.93 -8.83
N VAL A 67 -8.34 -13.34 -8.06
CA VAL A 67 -9.04 -12.46 -7.11
C VAL A 67 -8.37 -12.41 -5.74
N PHE A 68 -7.38 -13.27 -5.51
CA PHE A 68 -6.69 -13.38 -4.22
C PHE A 68 -5.30 -12.76 -4.29
N SER A 69 -4.87 -12.15 -3.19
CA SER A 69 -3.52 -11.64 -2.98
C SER A 69 -3.03 -12.08 -1.61
N LYS A 70 -1.82 -12.63 -1.55
CA LYS A 70 -1.18 -13.06 -0.29
C LYS A 70 -0.24 -11.98 0.25
N SER A 71 0.35 -11.18 -0.63
CA SER A 71 1.34 -10.16 -0.30
C SER A 71 0.99 -8.81 -0.94
N TYR A 72 1.55 -7.74 -0.39
CA TYR A 72 1.42 -6.38 -0.94
C TYR A 72 1.99 -6.24 -2.36
N LYS A 73 2.87 -7.16 -2.80
CA LYS A 73 3.46 -7.15 -4.15
C LYS A 73 2.44 -7.45 -5.25
N THR A 74 1.34 -8.10 -4.89
CA THR A 74 0.25 -8.44 -5.80
C THR A 74 -1.04 -7.70 -5.44
N LEU A 75 -0.94 -6.54 -4.79
CA LEU A 75 -2.08 -5.69 -4.47
C LEU A 75 -2.85 -5.31 -5.74
N GLY A 76 -4.16 -5.17 -5.62
CA GLY A 76 -5.01 -4.76 -6.74
C GLY A 76 -4.83 -3.28 -7.05
N GLU A 77 -4.90 -2.94 -8.33
CA GLU A 77 -4.92 -1.57 -8.84
C GLU A 77 -6.13 -1.39 -9.75
N THR A 78 -6.73 -0.20 -9.74
CA THR A 78 -7.77 0.19 -10.67
C THR A 78 -7.50 1.61 -11.18
N SER A 79 -7.55 1.77 -12.51
CA SER A 79 -7.53 3.06 -13.18
C SER A 79 -8.92 3.52 -13.61
N ALA A 80 -9.97 2.76 -13.27
CA ALA A 80 -11.35 3.06 -13.69
C ALA A 80 -11.91 4.31 -12.98
N VAL A 81 -11.40 4.64 -11.80
CA VAL A 81 -11.82 5.80 -11.01
C VAL A 81 -10.60 6.42 -10.38
N THR A 82 -10.37 7.70 -10.66
CA THR A 82 -9.41 8.54 -9.94
C THR A 82 -10.20 9.39 -8.95
N PRO A 83 -10.03 9.21 -7.62
CA PRO A 83 -10.77 10.00 -6.65
C PRO A 83 -10.28 11.45 -6.66
N GLU A 84 -11.20 12.39 -6.81
CA GLU A 84 -10.94 13.81 -6.61
C GLU A 84 -11.46 14.22 -5.23
N LEU A 85 -10.61 14.88 -4.44
CA LEU A 85 -10.96 15.37 -3.10
C LEU A 85 -11.27 16.86 -3.15
N SER A 86 -12.54 17.22 -3.08
CA SER A 86 -12.96 18.62 -3.01
C SER A 86 -12.81 19.16 -1.59
N LEU A 87 -11.97 20.18 -1.41
CA LEU A 87 -11.73 20.81 -0.11
C LEU A 87 -12.62 22.05 0.07
N LEU A 88 -13.08 22.30 1.29
CA LEU A 88 -13.80 23.54 1.63
C LEU A 88 -12.85 24.75 1.56
N ASN A 89 -11.64 24.60 2.09
CA ASN A 89 -10.59 25.61 2.12
C ASN A 89 -9.30 25.01 1.56
N HIS A 90 -8.56 25.79 0.77
CA HIS A 90 -7.35 25.35 0.07
C HIS A 90 -6.06 25.76 0.79
N PHE A 91 -6.12 25.99 2.11
CA PHE A 91 -4.94 26.34 2.89
C PHE A 91 -4.27 25.06 3.42
N PRO A 92 -3.00 24.80 3.07
CA PRO A 92 -2.27 23.64 3.59
C PRO A 92 -2.05 23.81 5.10
N LEU A 93 -2.27 22.72 5.85
CA LEU A 93 -2.02 22.67 7.29
C LEU A 93 -0.84 21.75 7.57
N GLN A 94 0.25 22.31 8.09
CA GLN A 94 1.40 21.54 8.52
C GLN A 94 1.34 21.31 10.04
N THR A 95 1.27 20.05 10.45
CA THR A 95 1.30 19.66 11.86
C THR A 95 2.59 18.93 12.18
N LYS A 96 3.14 19.18 13.38
CA LYS A 96 4.28 18.39 13.87
C LYS A 96 3.83 16.95 14.13
N PRO A 97 4.59 15.93 13.70
CA PRO A 97 4.26 14.55 13.99
C PRO A 97 4.36 14.28 15.49
N TYR A 98 3.49 13.41 16.00
CA TYR A 98 3.59 12.92 17.37
C TYR A 98 4.76 11.94 17.50
N SER A 99 5.34 11.87 18.70
CA SER A 99 6.41 10.90 18.97
C SER A 99 5.85 9.48 18.93
N ILE A 100 6.50 8.60 18.17
CA ILE A 100 6.11 7.19 18.05
C ILE A 100 6.74 6.41 19.21
N PRO A 101 5.96 5.64 20.00
CA PRO A 101 6.52 4.81 21.06
C PRO A 101 7.58 3.83 20.54
N LEU A 102 8.67 3.64 21.28
CA LEU A 102 9.78 2.76 20.87
C LEU A 102 9.34 1.33 20.54
N ILE A 103 8.31 0.82 21.22
CA ILE A 103 7.73 -0.50 20.98
C ILE A 103 7.08 -0.57 19.60
N ALA A 104 6.36 0.50 19.20
CA ALA A 104 5.63 0.58 17.94
C ALA A 104 6.54 0.93 16.75
N LYS A 105 7.68 1.60 16.99
CA LYS A 105 8.62 2.05 15.97
C LYS A 105 9.07 0.93 15.02
N LYS A 106 9.41 -0.25 15.57
CA LYS A 106 9.85 -1.41 14.76
C LYS A 106 8.74 -1.92 13.83
N TYR A 107 7.50 -1.97 14.32
CA TYR A 107 6.35 -2.42 13.53
C TYR A 107 5.99 -1.40 12.45
N ALA A 108 5.96 -0.11 12.81
CA ALA A 108 5.69 0.98 11.87
C ALA A 108 6.73 1.00 10.74
N GLN A 109 8.01 0.86 11.07
CA GLN A 109 9.08 0.82 10.07
C GLN A 109 8.93 -0.36 9.11
N LYS A 110 8.60 -1.56 9.63
CA LYS A 110 8.35 -2.73 8.79
C LYS A 110 7.19 -2.50 7.82
N GLU A 111 6.09 -1.94 8.31
CA GLU A 111 4.90 -1.74 7.49
C GLU A 111 5.09 -0.67 6.42
N ILE A 112 5.78 0.43 6.77
CA ILE A 112 6.14 1.45 5.79
C ILE A 112 7.05 0.87 4.71
N ASN A 113 8.03 0.05 5.06
CA ASN A 113 8.87 -0.61 4.07
C ASN A 113 8.06 -1.52 3.14
N ASN A 114 7.10 -2.30 3.66
CA ASN A 114 6.22 -3.13 2.84
C ASN A 114 5.42 -2.30 1.82
N LEU A 115 4.92 -1.14 2.24
CA LEU A 115 4.12 -0.24 1.40
C LEU A 115 4.97 0.53 0.37
N LEU A 116 6.21 0.88 0.74
CA LEU A 116 7.20 1.46 -0.19
C LEU A 116 7.58 0.45 -1.27
N GLU A 117 7.86 -0.81 -0.90
CA GLU A 117 8.15 -1.88 -1.88
C GLU A 117 6.98 -2.14 -2.83
N ALA A 118 5.74 -2.04 -2.32
CA ALA A 118 4.53 -2.17 -3.12
C ALA A 118 4.24 -0.96 -4.02
N GLY A 119 4.96 0.17 -3.85
CA GLY A 119 4.73 1.41 -4.59
C GLY A 119 3.41 2.10 -4.24
N SER A 120 2.81 1.79 -3.09
CA SER A 120 1.60 2.45 -2.59
C SER A 120 1.91 3.74 -1.82
N LEU A 121 3.14 3.88 -1.32
CA LEU A 121 3.68 5.11 -0.76
C LEU A 121 4.82 5.60 -1.65
N ASN A 122 4.82 6.89 -2.00
CA ASN A 122 5.96 7.54 -2.63
C ASN A 122 6.88 8.14 -1.56
N HIS A 123 8.18 8.27 -1.86
CA HIS A 123 9.22 8.78 -0.94
C HIS A 123 9.00 10.22 -0.44
N LEU A 124 7.98 10.93 -0.92
CA LEU A 124 7.66 12.33 -0.58
C LEU A 124 6.96 12.53 0.77
N LEU A 125 6.85 11.51 1.62
CA LEU A 125 6.34 11.70 2.98
C LEU A 125 7.49 12.04 3.94
N PRO A 126 7.46 13.22 4.60
CA PRO A 126 8.38 13.53 5.71
C PRO A 126 8.24 12.57 6.91
N VAL A 127 7.30 11.62 6.85
CA VAL A 127 7.05 10.57 7.85
C VAL A 127 8.26 9.65 8.04
N ILE A 128 9.08 9.41 7.01
CA ILE A 128 10.26 8.52 7.11
C ILE A 128 11.35 9.15 8.00
N VAL A 129 11.44 10.48 8.07
CA VAL A 129 12.49 11.17 8.83
C VAL A 129 12.27 11.10 10.35
N PHE A 130 11.05 10.76 10.80
CA PHE A 130 10.68 10.72 12.22
C PHE A 130 10.52 9.31 12.81
N LEU A 131 10.78 8.26 12.01
CA LEU A 131 10.97 6.90 12.51
C LEU A 131 12.45 6.63 12.73
#